data_AF-A0A925C784-F1
#
_entry.id   AF-A0A925C784-F1
#
_cell.length_a   1.000
_cell.length_b   1.000
_cell.length_c   1.000
_cell.angle_alpha   90.00
_cell.angle_beta   90.00
_cell.angle_gamma   90.00
#
_symmetry.space_group_name_H-M   'P 1'
#
loop_
_entity.id
_entity.type
_entity.pdbx_description
1 polymer ?
#
loop_
_entity_poly.entity_id
_entity_poly.type
_entity_poly.pdbx_seq_one_letter_code
_entity_poly.pdbx_strand_id
1 'polypeptide(L)'
;MNPGTRELLREAVSWGVVAIIGVAALLHFDTLKTGAEQMLGLPTSTEIAAVQRVPASTKPARLGSVVEIQAADNGHFNAAVEINGRTVDVMIDTGATMVALSYEDAERAGLLLNDSDFTSAVSTANGMARVAPVTLDRVSI
;
A
#
# COMPACT_ATOMS: atom_id res chain seq x y z
N MET A 1 29.84 -25.24 49.80
CA MET A 1 29.50 -24.65 48.49
C MET A 1 30.70 -24.82 47.59
N ASN A 2 30.59 -25.57 46.49
CA ASN A 2 31.71 -25.85 45.60
C ASN A 2 32.09 -24.59 44.79
N PRO A 3 33.37 -24.33 44.50
CA PRO A 3 33.80 -23.11 43.81
C PRO A 3 33.10 -22.91 42.45
N GLY A 4 32.79 -23.98 41.72
CA GLY A 4 32.03 -23.91 40.46
C GLY A 4 30.60 -23.38 40.60
N THR A 5 29.91 -23.63 41.73
CA THR A 5 28.55 -23.11 41.95
C THR A 5 28.49 -21.60 42.16
N ARG A 6 29.58 -20.98 42.64
CA ARG A 6 29.67 -19.53 42.84
C ARG A 6 29.95 -18.77 41.54
N GLU A 7 30.68 -19.39 40.62
CA GLU A 7 30.97 -18.81 39.31
C GLU A 7 29.71 -18.81 38.42
N LEU A 8 28.99 -19.94 38.38
CA LEU A 8 27.72 -20.03 37.66
C LEU A 8 26.67 -19.03 38.19
N LEU A 9 26.62 -18.81 39.50
CA LEU A 9 25.75 -17.79 40.10
C LEU A 9 26.17 -16.37 39.67
N ARG A 10 27.47 -16.08 39.57
CA ARG A 10 27.96 -14.76 39.16
C ARG A 10 27.66 -14.47 37.69
N GLU A 11 27.81 -15.46 36.82
CA GLU A 11 27.46 -15.36 35.41
C GLU A 11 25.95 -15.22 35.19
N ALA A 12 25.13 -16.00 35.90
CA ALA A 12 23.68 -15.89 35.83
C ALA A 12 23.17 -14.50 36.26
N VAL A 13 23.77 -13.91 37.30
CA VAL A 13 23.47 -12.54 37.73
C VAL A 13 23.90 -11.51 36.67
N SER A 14 25.09 -11.67 36.09
CA SER A 14 25.59 -10.79 35.01
C SER A 14 24.66 -10.79 33.80
N TRP A 15 24.30 -11.97 33.30
CA TRP A 15 23.37 -12.12 32.19
C TRP A 15 21.96 -11.62 32.52
N GLY A 16 21.51 -11.79 33.77
CA GLY A 16 20.25 -11.22 34.25
C GLY A 16 20.21 -9.70 34.16
N VAL A 17 21.29 -9.02 34.58
CA VAL A 17 21.40 -7.56 34.46
C VAL A 17 21.39 -7.10 33.00
N VAL A 18 22.12 -7.79 32.12
CA VAL A 18 22.13 -7.49 30.68
C VAL A 18 20.74 -7.66 30.06
N ALA A 19 20.03 -8.74 30.40
CA ALA A 19 18.67 -8.99 29.92
C ALA A 19 17.70 -7.90 30.40
N ILE A 20 17.80 -7.47 31.66
CA ILE A 20 16.97 -6.38 32.21
C ILE A 20 17.24 -5.06 31.50
N ILE A 21 18.52 -4.73 31.25
CA ILE A 21 18.90 -3.53 30.50
C ILE A 21 18.36 -3.59 29.07
N GLY A 22 18.44 -4.75 28.40
CA GLY A 22 17.89 -4.96 27.07
C GLY A 22 16.37 -4.78 27.02
N VAL A 23 15.64 -5.36 27.98
CA VAL A 23 14.18 -5.19 28.09
C VAL A 23 13.82 -3.74 28.37
N ALA A 24 14.53 -3.06 29.29
CA ALA A 24 14.31 -1.65 29.56
C ALA A 24 14.58 -0.77 28.32
N ALA A 25 15.63 -1.09 27.55
CA ALA A 25 15.93 -0.41 26.29
C ALA A 25 14.86 -0.64 25.22
N LEU A 26 14.25 -1.83 25.15
CA LEU A 26 13.12 -2.12 24.26
C LEU A 26 11.85 -1.37 24.70
N LEU A 27 11.55 -1.34 25.99
CA LEU A 27 10.38 -0.64 26.54
C LEU A 27 10.50 0.89 26.42
N HIS A 28 11.72 1.42 26.45
CA HIS A 28 12.02 2.85 26.31
C HIS A 28 12.65 3.21 24.96
N PHE A 29 12.49 2.33 23.95
CA PHE A 29 13.14 2.47 22.65
C PHE A 29 12.80 3.80 21.98
N ASP A 30 11.54 4.21 22.03
CA ASP A 30 11.09 5.46 21.41
C ASP A 30 11.76 6.69 22.04
N THR A 31 11.88 6.72 23.38
CA THR A 31 12.55 7.81 24.10
C THR A 31 14.05 7.87 23.77
N LEU A 32 14.72 6.71 23.69
CA LEU A 32 16.13 6.61 23.32
C LEU A 32 16.35 7.05 21.87
N LYS A 33 15.48 6.62 20.96
CA LYS A 33 15.53 6.96 19.54
C LYS A 33 15.32 8.46 19.32
N THR A 34 14.29 9.06 19.93
CA THR A 34 14.05 10.50 19.81
C THR A 34 15.22 11.33 20.36
N GLY A 35 15.82 10.93 21.49
CA GLY A 35 17.01 11.60 22.02
C GLY A 35 18.22 11.50 21.09
N ALA A 36 18.44 10.34 20.47
CA ALA A 36 19.53 10.13 19.51
C ALA A 36 19.32 10.93 18.21
N GLU A 37 18.09 10.95 17.68
CA GLU A 37 17.71 11.76 16.52
C GLU A 37 17.96 13.25 16.77
N GLN A 38 17.63 13.75 17.96
CA GLN A 38 17.85 15.14 18.34
C GLN A 38 19.34 15.51 18.46
N MET A 39 20.20 14.59 18.93
CA MET A 39 21.64 14.80 18.99
C MET A 39 22.33 14.76 17.63
N LEU A 40 21.84 13.92 16.71
CA LEU A 40 22.38 13.78 15.35
C LEU A 40 21.77 14.79 14.36
N GLY A 41 20.83 15.62 14.81
CA GLY A 41 20.13 16.58 13.96
C GLY A 41 19.28 15.91 12.87
N LEU A 42 18.78 14.70 13.13
CA LEU A 42 17.92 13.98 12.21
C LEU A 42 16.48 14.48 12.38
N PRO A 43 15.74 14.65 11.27
CA PRO A 43 14.36 15.11 11.33
C PRO A 43 13.52 14.09 12.10
N THR A 44 12.90 14.52 13.19
CA THR A 44 11.99 13.67 13.98
C THR A 44 10.73 13.38 13.16
N SER A 45 10.02 12.28 13.42
CA SER A 45 8.81 11.92 12.68
C SER A 45 7.73 13.02 12.65
N THR A 46 7.68 13.88 13.68
CA THR A 46 6.82 15.08 13.74
C THR A 46 7.23 16.15 12.72
N GLU A 47 8.53 16.31 12.48
CA GLU A 47 9.10 17.25 11.51
C GLU A 47 8.90 16.75 10.08
N ILE A 48 9.09 15.46 9.83
CA ILE A 48 8.79 14.83 8.52
C ILE A 48 7.29 14.95 8.20
N ALA A 49 6.42 14.71 9.18
CA ALA A 49 4.98 14.89 9.02
C ALA A 49 4.58 16.37 8.79
N ALA A 50 5.32 17.33 9.35
CA ALA A 50 5.09 18.75 9.13
C ALA A 50 5.59 19.21 7.75
N VAL A 51 6.70 18.68 7.25
CA VAL A 51 7.21 18.93 5.88
C VAL A 51 6.24 18.36 4.83
N GLN A 52 5.54 17.27 5.13
CA GLN A 52 4.49 16.72 4.27
C GLN A 52 3.20 17.56 4.26
N ARG A 53 2.97 18.37 5.31
CA ARG A 53 1.86 19.35 5.38
C ARG A 53 2.24 20.69 4.76
N VAL A 54 2.89 20.68 3.59
CA VAL A 54 2.68 21.81 2.69
C VAL A 54 1.20 21.77 2.36
N PRO A 55 0.38 22.76 2.74
CA PRO A 55 -1.02 22.77 2.34
C PRO A 55 -1.03 22.65 0.83
N ALA A 56 -1.73 21.64 0.32
CA ALA A 56 -2.02 21.54 -1.09
C ALA A 56 -2.61 22.89 -1.50
N SER A 57 -1.77 23.73 -2.11
CA SER A 57 -2.23 24.98 -2.69
C SER A 57 -3.17 24.55 -3.78
N THR A 58 -4.48 24.70 -3.53
CA THR A 58 -5.51 24.63 -4.56
C THR A 58 -5.26 25.79 -5.51
N LYS A 59 -4.25 25.63 -6.36
CA LYS A 59 -4.04 26.48 -7.52
C LYS A 59 -5.10 26.04 -8.52
N PRO A 60 -5.96 26.93 -9.03
CA PRO A 60 -7.00 26.54 -9.97
C PRO A 60 -6.31 25.97 -11.21
N ALA A 61 -6.60 24.71 -11.49
CA ALA A 61 -6.06 23.97 -12.63
C ALA A 61 -6.41 24.67 -13.93
N ARG A 62 -5.40 24.96 -14.77
CA ARG A 62 -5.59 25.15 -16.22
C ARG A 62 -4.38 24.63 -16.99
N LEU A 63 -4.28 23.29 -17.01
CA LEU A 63 -4.12 22.42 -18.18
C LEU A 63 -4.15 20.98 -17.63
N GLY A 64 -5.27 20.28 -17.82
CA GLY A 64 -5.55 18.97 -17.20
C GLY A 64 -6.23 19.12 -15.83
N SER A 65 -7.41 18.52 -15.69
CA SER A 65 -8.06 18.33 -14.39
C SER A 65 -7.18 17.45 -13.52
N VAL A 66 -6.85 17.91 -12.31
CA VAL A 66 -6.24 17.04 -11.29
C VAL A 66 -7.38 16.26 -10.64
N VAL A 67 -7.28 14.93 -10.65
CA VAL A 67 -8.21 14.02 -9.97
C VAL A 67 -7.48 13.42 -8.77
N GLU A 68 -8.04 13.60 -7.58
CA GLU A 68 -7.55 13.02 -6.34
C GLU A 68 -8.49 11.87 -5.92
N ILE A 69 -7.93 10.66 -5.76
CA ILE A 69 -8.66 9.46 -5.34
C ILE A 69 -8.09 9.04 -4.00
N GLN A 70 -8.94 9.02 -2.97
CA GLN A 70 -8.55 8.51 -1.66
C GLN A 70 -8.59 6.98 -1.67
N ALA A 71 -7.64 6.37 -0.95
CA ALA A 71 -7.69 4.93 -0.71
C ALA A 71 -8.95 4.59 0.12
N ALA A 72 -9.61 3.50 -0.24
CA ALA A 72 -10.69 2.94 0.57
C ALA A 72 -10.13 2.29 1.84
N ASP A 73 -11.02 1.90 2.78
CA ASP A 73 -10.63 1.27 4.06
C ASP A 73 -9.80 -0.02 3.89
N ASN A 74 -9.92 -0.67 2.73
CA ASN A 74 -9.15 -1.86 2.36
C ASN A 74 -7.79 -1.55 1.71
N GLY A 75 -7.42 -0.28 1.57
CA GLY A 75 -6.17 0.19 0.98
C GLY A 75 -6.16 0.22 -0.56
N HIS A 76 -7.24 -0.18 -1.22
CA HIS A 76 -7.36 -0.11 -2.68
C HIS A 76 -7.90 1.25 -3.12
N PHE A 77 -7.50 1.66 -4.33
CA PHE A 77 -8.00 2.88 -4.97
C PHE A 77 -9.12 2.51 -5.93
N ASN A 78 -10.33 2.99 -5.65
CA ASN A 78 -11.49 2.78 -6.50
C ASN A 78 -11.98 4.10 -7.07
N ALA A 79 -12.47 4.09 -8.30
CA ALA A 79 -13.06 5.25 -8.94
C ALA A 79 -14.22 4.88 -9.84
N ALA A 80 -15.20 5.78 -9.92
CA ALA A 80 -16.22 5.75 -10.96
C ALA A 80 -15.60 6.27 -12.27
N VAL A 81 -15.52 5.40 -13.28
CA VAL A 81 -14.89 5.70 -14.58
C VAL A 81 -15.94 5.58 -15.67
N GLU A 82 -15.92 6.50 -16.63
CA GLU A 82 -16.73 6.37 -17.84
C GLU A 82 -16.01 5.49 -18.87
N ILE A 83 -16.64 4.37 -19.22
CA ILE A 83 -16.23 3.47 -20.29
C ILE A 83 -17.32 3.50 -21.36
N ASN A 84 -16.96 3.91 -22.58
CA ASN A 84 -17.91 4.08 -23.69
C ASN A 84 -19.14 4.93 -23.32
N GLY A 85 -18.96 5.94 -22.45
CA GLY A 85 -20.02 6.84 -21.98
C GLY A 85 -20.93 6.25 -20.90
N ARG A 86 -20.52 5.14 -20.26
CA ARG A 86 -21.26 4.52 -19.16
C ARG A 86 -20.36 4.40 -17.93
N THR A 87 -20.90 4.78 -16.77
CA THR A 87 -20.15 4.74 -15.51
C THR A 87 -20.00 3.31 -15.00
N VAL A 88 -18.76 2.93 -14.71
CA VAL A 88 -18.39 1.64 -14.12
C VAL A 88 -17.43 1.92 -12.97
N ASP A 89 -17.70 1.32 -11.80
CA ASP A 89 -16.78 1.36 -10.66
C ASP A 89 -15.60 0.41 -10.94
N VAL A 90 -14.38 0.95 -10.90
CA VAL A 90 -13.17 0.20 -11.20
C VAL A 90 -12.13 0.38 -10.09
N MET A 91 -11.26 -0.62 -9.95
CA MET A 91 -10.07 -0.54 -9.10
C MET A 91 -8.87 -0.13 -9.94
N ILE A 92 -8.04 0.79 -9.42
CA ILE A 92 -6.78 1.19 -10.05
C ILE A 92 -5.72 0.13 -9.73
N ASP A 93 -5.38 -0.70 -10.71
CA ASP A 93 -4.38 -1.77 -10.60
C ASP A 93 -3.15 -1.44 -11.46
N THR A 94 -2.05 -1.04 -10.81
CA THR A 94 -0.78 -0.75 -11.49
C THR A 94 -0.06 -1.98 -12.01
N GLY A 95 -0.48 -3.19 -11.60
CA GLY A 95 0.06 -4.46 -12.06
C GLY A 95 -0.59 -4.97 -13.35
N ALA A 96 -1.71 -4.38 -13.76
CA ALA A 96 -2.44 -4.77 -14.96
C ALA A 96 -1.83 -4.16 -16.23
N THR A 97 -1.66 -4.97 -17.27
CA THR A 97 -1.22 -4.50 -18.60
C THR A 97 -2.39 -4.10 -19.51
N MET A 98 -3.62 -4.46 -19.13
CA MET A 98 -4.86 -4.20 -19.85
C MET A 98 -5.98 -3.91 -18.85
N VAL A 99 -7.02 -3.18 -19.29
CA VAL A 99 -8.25 -3.04 -18.50
C VAL A 99 -8.97 -4.39 -18.50
N ALA A 100 -9.17 -4.95 -17.32
CA ALA A 100 -9.94 -6.18 -17.13
C ALA A 100 -11.34 -5.83 -16.66
N LEU A 101 -12.35 -6.19 -17.45
CA LEU A 101 -13.75 -6.08 -17.07
C LEU A 101 -14.29 -7.48 -16.79
N SER A 102 -15.11 -7.62 -15.76
CA SER A 102 -15.97 -8.79 -15.63
C SER A 102 -16.95 -8.84 -16.82
N TYR A 103 -17.62 -9.97 -17.01
CA TYR A 103 -18.64 -10.09 -18.05
C TYR A 103 -19.77 -9.07 -17.81
N GLU A 104 -20.20 -8.95 -16.55
CA GLU A 104 -21.26 -8.04 -16.13
C GLU A 104 -20.86 -6.57 -16.33
N ASP A 105 -19.61 -6.22 -16.05
CA ASP A 105 -19.10 -4.86 -16.21
C ASP A 105 -18.94 -4.50 -17.69
N ALA A 106 -18.55 -5.46 -18.52
CA ALA A 106 -18.52 -5.29 -19.97
C ALA A 106 -19.93 -5.04 -20.53
N GLU A 107 -20.94 -5.80 -20.11
CA GLU A 107 -22.34 -5.56 -20.46
C GLU A 107 -22.83 -4.18 -19.98
N ARG A 108 -22.48 -3.80 -18.73
CA ARG A 108 -22.78 -2.46 -18.21
C ARG A 108 -22.13 -1.39 -19.06
N ALA A 109 -20.91 -1.59 -19.55
CA ALA A 109 -20.20 -0.71 -20.48
C ALA A 109 -20.74 -0.76 -21.93
N GLY A 110 -21.78 -1.56 -22.19
CA GLY A 110 -22.44 -1.66 -23.50
C GLY A 110 -21.77 -2.61 -24.49
N LEU A 111 -20.85 -3.45 -24.01
CA LEU A 111 -20.22 -4.51 -24.79
C LEU A 111 -21.12 -5.75 -24.76
N LEU A 112 -21.53 -6.22 -25.93
CA LEU A 112 -22.33 -7.44 -26.06
C LEU A 112 -21.39 -8.58 -26.48
N LEU A 113 -21.13 -9.50 -25.56
CA LEU A 113 -20.18 -10.61 -25.74
C LEU A 113 -20.92 -11.94 -25.73
N ASN A 114 -20.53 -12.83 -26.64
CA ASN A 114 -20.94 -14.23 -26.68
C ASN A 114 -19.76 -15.14 -26.32
N ASP A 115 -20.04 -16.40 -26.01
CA ASP A 115 -19.01 -17.39 -25.66
C ASP A 115 -17.92 -17.53 -26.74
N SER A 116 -18.27 -17.32 -28.01
CA SER A 116 -17.33 -17.38 -29.14
C SER A 116 -16.28 -16.27 -29.14
N ASP A 117 -16.55 -15.16 -28.44
CA ASP A 117 -15.65 -14.00 -28.42
C ASP A 117 -14.44 -14.21 -27.49
N PHE A 118 -14.53 -15.18 -26.58
CA PHE A 118 -13.49 -15.57 -25.63
C PHE A 118 -12.36 -16.38 -26.29
N THR A 119 -11.69 -15.75 -27.25
CA THR A 119 -10.72 -16.35 -28.18
C THR A 119 -9.27 -16.37 -27.66
N SER A 120 -8.97 -15.63 -26.59
CA SER A 120 -7.61 -15.51 -26.04
C SER A 120 -7.51 -16.03 -24.61
N ALA A 121 -6.29 -16.26 -24.15
CA ALA A 121 -6.02 -16.64 -22.76
C ALA A 121 -4.96 -15.72 -22.14
N VAL A 122 -5.19 -15.34 -20.88
CA VAL A 122 -4.27 -14.51 -20.09
C VAL A 122 -3.82 -15.27 -18.85
N SER A 123 -2.59 -15.03 -18.42
CA SER A 123 -2.07 -15.55 -17.17
C SER A 123 -2.45 -14.60 -16.03
N THR A 124 -3.09 -15.14 -15.00
CA THR A 124 -3.49 -14.43 -13.78
C THR A 124 -2.81 -15.06 -12.58
N ALA A 125 -2.92 -14.44 -11.41
CA ALA A 125 -2.42 -15.02 -10.16
C ALA A 125 -3.03 -16.41 -9.85
N ASN A 126 -4.26 -16.66 -10.32
CA ASN A 126 -4.98 -17.93 -10.12
C ASN A 126 -4.78 -18.91 -11.31
N GLY A 127 -3.87 -18.62 -12.24
CA GLY A 127 -3.62 -19.41 -13.45
C GLY A 127 -4.22 -18.80 -14.71
N MET A 128 -4.42 -19.63 -15.73
CA MET A 128 -4.88 -19.17 -17.05
C MET A 128 -6.39 -18.91 -17.06
N ALA A 129 -6.81 -17.78 -17.60
CA ALA A 129 -8.21 -17.42 -17.83
C ALA A 129 -8.47 -17.15 -19.31
N ARG A 130 -9.62 -17.57 -19.84
CA ARG A 130 -10.05 -17.15 -21.18
C ARG A 130 -10.62 -15.74 -21.12
N VAL A 131 -10.33 -14.93 -22.14
CA VAL A 131 -10.79 -13.55 -22.24
C VAL A 131 -11.30 -13.27 -23.65
N ALA A 132 -12.23 -12.32 -23.75
CA ALA A 132 -12.68 -11.74 -25.01
C ALA A 132 -11.94 -10.41 -25.24
N PRO A 133 -10.94 -10.35 -26.14
CA PRO A 133 -10.23 -9.13 -26.42
C PRO A 133 -11.15 -8.11 -27.10
N VAL A 134 -11.24 -6.92 -26.55
CA VAL A 134 -12.02 -5.81 -27.10
C VAL A 134 -11.23 -4.52 -27.02
N THR A 135 -11.53 -3.59 -27.93
CA THR A 135 -11.02 -2.23 -27.86
C THR A 135 -12.10 -1.34 -27.28
N LEU A 136 -11.76 -0.60 -26.22
CA LEU A 136 -12.66 0.41 -25.64
C LEU A 136 -12.52 1.71 -26.44
N ASP A 137 -13.64 2.34 -26.79
CA ASP A 137 -13.66 3.58 -27.58
C ASP A 137 -13.17 4.77 -26.76
N ARG A 138 -13.54 4.81 -25.48
CA ARG A 138 -13.15 5.85 -24.53
C ARG A 138 -13.13 5.32 -23.11
N VAL A 139 -12.12 5.76 -22.37
CA VAL A 139 -11.99 5.60 -20.92
C VAL A 139 -11.65 6.96 -20.33
N SER A 140 -12.44 7.45 -19.37
CA SER A 140 -12.22 8.75 -18.73
C SER A 140 -12.67 8.78 -17.27
N ILE A 141 -12.02 9.63 -16.48
CA ILE A 141 -12.27 9.87 -15.06
C ILE A 141 -12.35 11.36 -14.78
#